data_AF-A0A1G2ZI97-F1
#
_entry.id   AF-A0A1G2ZI97-F1
#
_cell.length_a   1.000
_cell.length_b   1.000
_cell.length_c   1.000
_cell.angle_alpha   90.00
_cell.angle_beta   90.00
_cell.angle_gamma   90.00
#
_symmetry.space_group_name_H-M   'P 1'
#
loop_
_entity.id
_entity.type
_entity.pdbx_description
1 polymer ?
#
loop_
_entity_poly.entity_id
_entity_poly.type
_entity_poly.pdbx_seq_one_letter_code
_entity_poly.pdbx_strand_id
1 'polypeptide(L)' 'MTTETSQTLALRPRQAAKALGISPRLLWQLTHDGHVPCVRVGSGKRRTVLYPTADLQAWLTRQAEAEKGDNNDTC' A
#
# COMPACT_ATOMS: atom_id res chain seq x y z
N MET A 1 -2.00 26.44 -0.01
CA MET A 1 -1.93 25.72 1.28
C MET A 1 -0.83 24.69 1.15
N THR A 2 0.36 25.00 1.66
CA THR A 2 1.56 24.14 1.59
C THR A 2 1.39 22.96 2.54
N THR A 3 1.19 21.76 1.98
CA THR A 3 1.10 20.52 2.76
C THR A 3 2.49 20.13 3.21
N GLU A 4 2.80 20.40 4.47
CA GLU A 4 3.99 19.89 5.15
C GLU A 4 3.93 18.35 5.14
N THR A 5 4.75 17.73 4.28
CA THR A 5 4.95 16.28 4.19
C THR A 5 5.72 15.81 5.42
N SER A 6 5.09 15.91 6.60
CA SER A 6 5.53 15.19 7.78
C SER A 6 5.68 13.72 7.39
N GLN A 7 6.93 13.26 7.36
CA GLN A 7 7.32 11.92 6.95
C GLN A 7 6.72 10.90 7.92
N THR A 8 5.46 10.58 7.67
CA THR A 8 4.73 9.56 8.40
C THR A 8 5.31 8.22 7.97
N LEU A 9 6.15 7.66 8.84
CA LEU A 9 6.80 6.37 8.62
C LEU A 9 5.80 5.25 8.32
N ALA A 10 4.54 5.40 8.76
CA ALA A 10 3.46 4.51 8.38
C ALA A 10 2.12 5.25 8.19
N LEU A 11 1.41 4.90 7.11
CA LEU A 11 0.15 5.48 6.70
C LEU A 11 -1.04 4.68 7.25
N ARG A 12 -2.11 5.38 7.61
CA ARG A 12 -3.42 4.76 7.86
C ARG A 12 -4.02 4.27 6.53
N PRO A 13 -4.95 3.29 6.53
CA PRO A 13 -5.55 2.75 5.30
C PRO A 13 -6.10 3.82 4.36
N ARG A 14 -6.78 4.84 4.90
CA ARG A 14 -7.32 5.96 4.12
C ARG A 14 -6.24 6.82 3.47
N GLN A 15 -5.13 7.02 4.17
CA GLN A 15 -4.00 7.79 3.63
C GLN A 15 -3.21 6.98 2.62
N ALA A 16 -2.99 5.69 2.87
CA ALA A 16 -2.35 4.77 1.93
C ALA A 16 -3.12 4.71 0.61
N ALA A 17 -4.46 4.59 0.65
CA ALA A 17 -5.31 4.63 -0.53
C ALA A 17 -5.12 5.92 -1.34
N LYS A 18 -5.09 7.07 -0.65
CA LYS A 18 -4.87 8.38 -1.30
C LYS A 18 -3.46 8.51 -1.89
N ALA A 19 -2.44 8.02 -1.19
CA ALA A 19 -1.05 8.05 -1.64
C ALA A 19 -0.82 7.17 -2.87
N LEU A 20 -1.50 6.01 -2.92
CA LEU A 20 -1.46 5.08 -4.04
C LEU A 20 -2.39 5.49 -5.19
N GLY A 21 -3.27 6.48 -4.99
CA GLY A 21 -4.28 6.87 -5.99
C GLY A 21 -5.37 5.82 -6.22
N ILE A 22 -5.52 4.84 -5.32
CA ILE A 22 -6.50 3.74 -5.47
C ILE A 22 -7.67 3.89 -4.50
N SER A 23 -8.77 3.20 -4.81
CA SER A 23 -9.93 3.14 -3.92
C SER A 23 -9.60 2.37 -2.62
N PRO A 24 -10.10 2.80 -1.45
CA PRO A 24 -9.89 2.10 -0.17
C PRO A 24 -10.36 0.64 -0.19
N ARG A 25 -11.37 0.35 -1.02
CA ARG A 25 -11.93 -0.99 -1.20
C ARG A 25 -10.95 -1.93 -1.92
N LEU A 26 -10.26 -1.42 -2.95
CA LEU A 26 -9.21 -2.15 -3.66
C LEU A 26 -8.00 -2.39 -2.76
N LEU A 27 -7.58 -1.36 -2.03
CA LEU A 27 -6.50 -1.50 -1.03
C LEU A 27 -6.85 -2.60 -0.01
N TRP A 28 -8.09 -2.64 0.47
CA TRP A 28 -8.53 -3.66 1.42
C TRP A 28 -8.51 -5.07 0.80
N GLN A 29 -8.97 -5.24 -0.44
CA GLN A 29 -8.89 -6.53 -1.15
C GLN A 29 -7.45 -7.00 -1.30
N LEU A 30 -6.55 -6.14 -1.77
CA LEU A 30 -5.12 -6.47 -1.91
C LEU A 30 -4.46 -6.80 -0.56
N THR A 31 -4.92 -6.16 0.51
CA THR A 31 -4.46 -6.47 1.88
C THR A 31 -5.03 -7.80 2.37
N HIS A 32 -6.26 -8.12 1.98
CA HIS A 32 -6.94 -9.37 2.34
C HIS A 32 -6.31 -10.57 1.61
N ASP A 33 -6.01 -10.44 0.33
CA ASP A 33 -5.27 -11.43 -0.46
C ASP A 33 -3.80 -11.57 -0.01
N GLY A 34 -3.30 -10.64 0.81
CA GLY A 34 -1.92 -10.67 1.30
C GLY A 34 -0.89 -10.16 0.29
N HIS A 35 -1.33 -9.51 -0.77
CA HIS A 35 -0.44 -8.87 -1.74
C HIS A 35 0.19 -7.59 -1.19
N VAL A 36 -0.56 -6.79 -0.41
CA VAL A 36 -0.06 -5.52 0.12
C VAL A 36 0.53 -5.71 1.53
N PRO A 37 1.78 -5.27 1.77
CA PRO A 37 2.40 -5.36 3.08
C PRO A 37 1.69 -4.44 4.09
N CYS A 38 1.17 -5.04 5.16
CA CYS A 38 0.47 -4.33 6.23
C CYS A 38 1.00 -4.71 7.61
N VAL A 39 1.24 -3.71 8.45
CA VAL A 39 1.71 -3.89 9.83
C VAL A 39 0.56 -3.61 10.77
N ARG A 40 0.21 -4.59 11.59
CA ARG A 40 -0.83 -4.44 12.62
C ARG A 40 -0.14 -4.03 13.92
N VAL A 41 -0.18 -2.75 14.24
CA VAL A 41 0.42 -2.20 15.46
C VAL A 41 -0.64 -2.05 16.55
N GLY A 42 -0.37 -2.63 17.72
CA GLY A 42 -1.20 -2.52 18.94
C GLY A 42 -1.67 -3.87 19.50
N SER A 43 -1.63 -3.99 20.82
CA SER A 43 -2.09 -5.17 21.57
C SER A 43 -3.50 -4.93 22.13
N GLY A 44 -4.47 -5.77 21.77
CA GLY A 44 -5.84 -5.72 22.30
C GLY A 44 -6.82 -4.83 21.51
N LYS A 45 -7.64 -4.03 22.21
CA LYS A 45 -8.78 -3.24 21.66
C LYS A 45 -8.38 -2.12 20.70
N ARG A 46 -7.11 -1.73 20.64
CA ARG A 46 -6.58 -0.66 19.77
C ARG A 46 -5.65 -1.22 18.69
N ARG A 47 -6.11 -2.26 17.99
CA ARG A 47 -5.39 -2.82 16.85
C ARG A 47 -5.51 -1.87 15.66
N THR A 48 -4.40 -1.30 15.22
CA THR A 48 -4.38 -0.38 14.08
C THR A 48 -3.56 -0.96 12.95
N VAL A 49 -4.15 -1.01 11.76
CA VAL A 49 -3.42 -1.36 10.53
C VAL A 49 -2.69 -0.13 10.06
N LEU A 50 -1.39 -0.29 9.85
CA LEU A 50 -0.46 0.71 9.37
C LEU A 50 0.24 0.16 8.13
N TYR A 51 0.43 1.02 7.14
CA TYR A 51 1.12 0.69 5.90
C TYR A 51 2.41 1.49 5.86
N PRO A 52 3.57 0.86 6.09
CA PRO A 52 4.86 1.53 5.97
C PRO A 52 5.08 2.00 4.53
N THR A 53 5.53 3.24 4.36
CA THR A 53 5.77 3.81 3.03
C THR A 53 6.88 3.07 2.29
N ALA A 54 7.93 2.63 3.00
CA ALA A 54 9.01 1.85 2.44
C ALA A 54 8.53 0.51 1.84
N ASP A 55 7.67 -0.20 2.56
CA ASP A 55 7.11 -1.47 2.09
C ASP A 55 6.16 -1.28 0.90
N LEU A 56 5.33 -0.23 0.93
CA LEU A 56 4.46 0.12 -0.21
C LEU A 56 5.28 0.43 -1.46
N GLN A 57 6.40 1.15 -1.31
CA GLN A 57 7.29 1.48 -2.43
C GLN A 57 7.98 0.22 -3.00
N ALA A 58 8.47 -0.66 -2.12
CA ALA A 58 9.04 -1.94 -2.55
C ALA A 58 8.01 -2.82 -3.26
N TRP A 59 6.77 -2.86 -2.75
CA TRP A 59 5.67 -3.58 -3.39
C TRP A 59 5.34 -3.02 -4.78
N LEU A 60 5.22 -1.70 -4.92
CA LEU A 60 4.99 -1.05 -6.23
C LEU A 60 6.10 -1.37 -7.23
N THR A 61 7.36 -1.36 -6.77
CA THR A 61 8.50 -1.71 -7.61
C THR A 61 8.37 -3.14 -8.12
N ARG A 62 8.06 -4.10 -7.24
CA ARG A 62 7.83 -5.49 -7.63
C ARG A 62 6.65 -5.67 -8.59
N GLN A 63 5.56 -4.94 -8.40
CA GLN A 63 4.41 -4.99 -9.32
C GLN A 63 4.78 -4.40 -10.69
N ALA A 64 5.49 -3.28 -10.74
CA ALA A 64 5.95 -2.68 -11.99
C ALA A 64 6.94 -3.59 -12.74
N GLU A 65 7.78 -4.33 -12.02
CA GLU A 65 8.66 -5.35 -12.60
C GLU A 65 7.88 -6.56 -13.12
N ALA A 66 6.87 -7.04 -12.37
CA ALA A 66 6.01 -8.14 -12.80
C ALA A 66 5.18 -7.79 -14.04
N GLU A 67 4.61 -6.58 -14.10
CA GLU A 67 3.79 -6.11 -15.23
C GLU A 67 4.65 -5.87 -16.49
N LYS A 68 5.92 -5.47 -16.32
CA LYS A 68 6.88 -5.45 -17.44
C LYS A 68 7.21 -6.82 -18.01
N GLY A 69 6.97 -7.90 -17.25
CA GLY A 69 7.19 -9.27 -17.69
C GLY A 69 6.02 -9.91 -18.43
N ASP A 70 4.82 -9.32 -18.37
CA ASP A 70 3.58 -9.92 -18.92
C ASP A 70 3.16 -9.31 -20.29
N ASN A 71 3.79 -8.22 -20.72
CA ASN A 71 3.56 -7.64 -22.05
C ASN A 71 4.40 -8.34 -23.13
N ASN A 72 4.26 -9.65 -23.26
CA ASN A 72 4.59 -10.36 -24.48
C ASN A 72 3.73 -11.63 -24.57
N ASP A 73 2.60 -11.51 -25.28
CA ASP A 73 2.18 -12.42 -26.36
C ASP A 73 0.65 -12.32 -26.55
N THR A 74 0.22 -11.52 -27.52
CA THR A 74 -0.94 -11.90 -28.33
C THR A 74 -0.59 -11.57 -29.77
N CYS A 75 -0.16 -12.59 -30.51
CA CYS A 75 -0.01 -12.58 -31.95
C CYS A 75 -1.37 -12.65 -32.66
#